data_AF-A0A0G0BSI1-F1
#
_entry.id   AF-A0A0G0BSI1-F1
#
_cell.length_a   1.000
_cell.length_b   1.000
_cell.length_c   1.000
_cell.angle_alpha   90.00
_cell.angle_beta   90.00
_cell.angle_gamma   90.00
#
_symmetry.space_group_name_H-M   'P 1'
#
loop_
_entity.id
_entity.type
_entity.pdbx_description
1 polymer ?
#
loop_
_entity_poly.entity_id
_entity_poly.type
_entity_poly.pdbx_seq_one_letter_code
_entity_poly.pdbx_strand_id
1 'polypeptide(L)'
;MIYKGFEFSRSLNGDDIVYIARNPVGLVIYRAKSESDLKKVIDNAIEERRRREEQVAQNLQAQERSKNKRRGFAAKKKEEVIAQQPIETTTATPKIHRDSTGKFVSQSQKKEDIKKSFWDQLRS
;
A
#
# COMPACT_ATOMS: atom_id res chain seq x y z
N MET A 1 31.14 -11.08 -19.11
CA MET A 1 30.54 -12.29 -18.50
C MET A 1 29.16 -11.92 -17.99
N ILE A 2 28.14 -12.76 -18.17
CA ILE A 2 26.77 -12.47 -17.70
C ILE A 2 26.46 -13.35 -16.49
N TYR A 3 25.90 -12.76 -15.42
CA TYR A 3 25.49 -13.47 -14.20
C TYR A 3 24.10 -12.99 -13.76
N LYS A 4 23.13 -13.92 -13.71
CA LYS A 4 21.74 -13.66 -13.28
C LYS A 4 21.10 -12.40 -13.91
N GLY A 5 21.37 -12.18 -15.21
CA GLY A 5 20.85 -11.04 -15.96
C GLY A 5 21.66 -9.74 -15.84
N PHE A 6 22.80 -9.77 -15.13
CA PHE A 6 23.73 -8.64 -15.02
C PHE A 6 24.99 -8.89 -15.83
N GLU A 7 25.51 -7.84 -16.47
CA GLU A 7 26.79 -7.89 -17.16
C GLU A 7 27.93 -7.51 -16.21
N PHE A 8 28.93 -8.37 -16.09
CA PHE A 8 30.11 -8.17 -15.24
C PHE A 8 31.23 -7.57 -16.06
N SER A 9 31.82 -6.50 -15.51
CA SER A 9 33.04 -5.89 -16.02
C SER A 9 33.94 -5.42 -14.88
N ARG A 10 35.20 -5.16 -15.20
CA ARG A 10 36.15 -4.54 -14.30
C ARG A 10 36.27 -3.07 -14.67
N SER A 11 36.28 -2.22 -13.67
CA SER A 11 36.56 -0.79 -13.81
C SER A 11 37.82 -0.46 -13.05
N LEU A 12 38.66 0.38 -13.64
CA LEU A 12 39.73 1.05 -12.92
C LEU A 12 39.13 2.23 -12.16
N ASN A 13 39.53 2.40 -10.92
CA ASN A 13 39.17 3.54 -10.08
C ASN A 13 40.41 4.03 -9.35
N GLY A 14 41.16 4.94 -9.98
CA GLY A 14 42.53 5.25 -9.57
C GLY A 14 43.42 4.03 -9.79
N ASP A 15 44.13 3.62 -8.73
CA ASP A 15 45.02 2.46 -8.75
C ASP A 15 44.31 1.14 -8.41
N ASP A 16 43.03 1.20 -8.02
CA ASP A 16 42.25 0.03 -7.63
C ASP A 16 41.43 -0.54 -8.79
N ILE A 17 41.40 -1.88 -8.88
CA ILE A 17 40.47 -2.59 -9.76
C ILE A 17 39.19 -2.89 -8.98
N VAL A 18 38.07 -2.39 -9.48
CA VAL A 18 36.74 -2.60 -8.92
C VAL A 18 35.90 -3.45 -9.88
N TYR A 19 35.18 -4.42 -9.32
CA TYR A 19 34.23 -5.23 -10.08
C TYR A 19 32.87 -4.54 -10.09
N ILE A 20 32.27 -4.42 -11.27
CA ILE A 20 30.99 -3.76 -11.45
C ILE A 20 30.00 -4.68 -12.16
N ALA A 21 28.74 -4.58 -11.76
CA ALA A 21 27.63 -5.25 -12.40
C ALA A 21 26.68 -4.22 -13.03
N ARG A 22 26.38 -4.42 -14.32
CA ARG A 22 25.48 -3.56 -15.09
C ARG A 22 24.15 -4.25 -15.36
N ASN A 23 23.08 -3.49 -15.42
CA ASN A 23 21.80 -3.99 -15.90
C ASN A 23 21.82 -4.13 -17.45
N PRO A 24 20.78 -4.73 -18.07
CA PRO A 24 20.70 -4.84 -19.54
C PRO A 24 20.70 -3.51 -20.29
N VAL A 25 20.41 -2.40 -19.61
CA VAL A 25 20.45 -1.02 -20.16
C VAL A 25 21.87 -0.44 -20.11
N GLY A 26 22.83 -1.12 -19.47
CA GLY A 26 24.21 -0.69 -19.32
C GLY A 26 24.50 0.17 -18.08
N LEU A 27 23.51 0.40 -17.22
CA LEU A 27 23.68 1.16 -15.98
C LEU A 27 24.34 0.31 -14.89
N VAL A 28 25.32 0.87 -14.18
CA VAL A 28 26.00 0.21 -13.07
C VAL A 28 25.09 0.19 -11.84
N ILE A 29 24.70 -1.02 -11.42
CA ILE A 29 23.80 -1.21 -10.26
C ILE A 29 24.60 -1.58 -9.01
N TYR A 30 25.64 -2.42 -9.15
CA TYR A 30 26.43 -2.91 -8.03
C TYR A 30 27.93 -2.72 -8.30
N ARG A 31 28.69 -2.49 -7.22
CA ARG A 31 30.15 -2.37 -7.22
C ARG A 31 30.71 -3.14 -6.04
N ALA A 32 31.83 -3.84 -6.23
CA ALA A 32 32.52 -4.55 -5.17
C ALA A 32 34.03 -4.66 -5.46
N LYS A 33 34.82 -4.91 -4.42
CA LYS A 33 36.28 -5.08 -4.54
C LYS A 33 36.67 -6.43 -5.13
N SER A 34 35.80 -7.43 -5.02
CA SER A 34 36.02 -8.78 -5.54
C SER A 34 34.80 -9.27 -6.32
N GLU A 35 35.03 -10.21 -7.23
CA GLU A 35 33.94 -10.84 -8.00
C GLU A 35 33.00 -11.66 -7.10
N SER A 36 33.55 -12.33 -6.08
CA SER A 36 32.77 -13.14 -5.14
C SER A 36 31.84 -12.28 -4.30
N ASP A 37 32.30 -11.13 -3.82
CA ASP A 37 31.46 -10.19 -3.07
C ASP A 37 30.37 -9.60 -3.96
N LEU A 38 30.69 -9.30 -5.23
CA LEU A 38 29.71 -8.82 -6.19
C LEU A 38 28.57 -9.84 -6.40
N LYS A 39 28.91 -11.13 -6.54
CA LYS A 39 27.92 -12.20 -6.66
C LYS A 39 27.04 -12.31 -5.42
N LYS A 40 27.63 -12.26 -4.22
CA LYS A 40 26.87 -12.29 -2.96
C LYS A 40 25.88 -11.12 -2.84
N VAL A 41 26.31 -9.91 -3.20
CA VAL A 41 25.44 -8.72 -3.16
C VAL A 41 24.25 -8.88 -4.12
N ILE A 42 24.49 -9.40 -5.32
CA ILE A 42 23.43 -9.68 -6.30
C ILE A 42 22.47 -10.75 -5.79
N ASP A 43 23.00 -11.84 -5.24
CA ASP A 43 22.19 -12.95 -4.73
C ASP A 43 21.28 -12.50 -3.59
N ASN A 44 21.84 -11.77 -2.62
CA ASN A 44 21.07 -11.20 -1.52
C ASN A 44 19.98 -10.23 -2.02
N ALA A 45 20.29 -9.39 -3.00
CA ALA A 45 19.30 -8.45 -3.56
C ALA A 45 18.15 -9.17 -4.27
N ILE A 46 18.43 -10.27 -4.98
CA ILE A 46 17.41 -11.09 -5.64
C ILE A 46 16.54 -11.80 -4.61
N GLU A 47 17.14 -12.36 -3.56
CA GLU A 47 16.41 -13.02 -2.47
C GLU A 47 15.51 -12.03 -1.71
N GLU A 48 16.02 -10.84 -1.37
CA GLU A 48 15.21 -9.81 -0.73
C GLU A 48 14.03 -9.40 -1.60
N ARG A 49 14.25 -9.22 -2.90
CA ARG A 49 13.18 -8.87 -3.84
C ARG A 49 12.10 -9.95 -3.87
N ARG A 50 12.51 -11.21 -3.99
CA ARG A 50 11.58 -12.35 -3.98
C ARG A 50 10.75 -12.39 -2.69
N ARG A 51 11.40 -12.21 -1.54
CA ARG A 51 10.71 -12.21 -0.24
C ARG A 51 9.68 -11.09 -0.13
N ARG A 52 9.99 -9.89 -0.64
CA ARG A 52 9.05 -8.76 -0.65
C ARG A 52 7.86 -9.04 -1.58
N GLU A 53 8.10 -9.62 -2.75
CA GLU A 53 7.04 -9.98 -3.71
C GLU A 53 6.10 -11.05 -3.13
N GLU A 54 6.63 -12.06 -2.45
CA GLU A 54 5.86 -13.09 -1.75
C GLU A 54 4.98 -12.50 -0.63
N GLN A 55 5.51 -11.57 0.16
CA GLN A 55 4.74 -10.87 1.20
C GLN A 55 3.61 -10.02 0.62
N VAL A 56 3.87 -9.30 -0.47
CA VAL A 56 2.85 -8.50 -1.17
C VAL A 56 1.74 -9.40 -1.72
N ALA A 57 2.10 -10.54 -2.30
CA ALA A 57 1.13 -11.51 -2.82
C ALA A 57 0.23 -12.09 -1.71
N GLN A 58 0.80 -12.43 -0.55
CA GLN A 58 0.04 -12.92 0.61
C GLN A 58 -0.94 -11.85 1.13
N ASN A 59 -0.50 -10.60 1.22
CA ASN A 59 -1.34 -9.49 1.67
C ASN A 59 -2.51 -9.24 0.71
N LEU A 60 -2.28 -9.31 -0.60
CA LEU A 60 -3.33 -9.19 -1.62
C LEU A 60 -4.36 -10.32 -1.49
N GLN A 61 -3.92 -11.58 -1.37
CA GLN A 61 -4.82 -12.71 -1.19
C GLN A 61 -5.65 -12.62 0.11
N ALA A 62 -5.04 -12.17 1.20
CA ALA A 62 -5.75 -11.93 2.46
C ALA A 62 -6.82 -10.82 2.30
N GLN A 63 -6.49 -9.76 1.57
CA GLN A 63 -7.43 -8.67 1.29
C GLN A 63 -8.61 -9.14 0.45
N GLU A 64 -8.37 -9.94 -0.60
CA GLU A 64 -9.44 -10.53 -1.43
C GLU A 64 -10.34 -11.48 -0.64
N ARG A 65 -9.78 -12.37 0.18
CA ARG A 65 -10.56 -13.27 1.06
C ARG A 65 -11.43 -12.48 2.04
N SER A 66 -10.91 -11.38 2.59
CA SER A 66 -11.68 -10.51 3.50
C SER A 66 -12.86 -9.83 2.79
N LYS A 67 -12.66 -9.37 1.54
CA LYS A 67 -13.70 -8.76 0.71
C LYS A 67 -14.79 -9.77 0.32
N ASN A 68 -14.40 -10.99 -0.05
CA ASN A 68 -15.34 -12.07 -0.37
C ASN A 68 -16.15 -12.52 0.85
N LYS A 69 -15.54 -12.63 2.05
CA LYS A 69 -16.29 -12.91 3.28
C LYS A 69 -17.33 -11.83 3.56
N ARG A 70 -16.97 -10.55 3.44
CA ARG A 70 -17.92 -9.42 3.61
C ARG A 70 -19.08 -9.46 2.60
N ARG A 71 -18.81 -9.84 1.34
CA ARG A 71 -19.86 -10.03 0.32
C ARG A 71 -20.78 -11.21 0.64
N GLY A 72 -20.24 -12.35 1.09
CA GLY A 72 -21.02 -13.52 1.48
C GLY A 72 -21.95 -13.26 2.68
N PHE A 73 -21.53 -12.45 3.65
CA PHE A 73 -22.39 -12.02 4.77
C PHE A 73 -23.48 -11.02 4.34
N ALA A 74 -23.21 -10.14 3.37
CA ALA A 74 -24.22 -9.22 2.84
C ALA A 74 -25.29 -9.93 2.01
N ALA A 75 -24.95 -11.04 1.33
CA ALA A 75 -25.89 -11.86 0.60
C ALA A 75 -26.76 -12.70 1.55
N LYS A 76 -26.17 -13.36 2.56
CA LYS A 76 -26.94 -14.18 3.52
C LYS A 76 -27.91 -13.38 4.39
N LYS A 77 -27.63 -12.10 4.66
CA LYS A 77 -28.57 -11.24 5.41
C LYS A 77 -29.85 -10.88 4.64
N LYS A 78 -29.94 -11.18 3.34
CA LYS A 78 -31.15 -10.92 2.54
C LYS A 78 -32.09 -12.12 2.38
N GLU A 79 -31.70 -13.32 2.83
CA GLU A 79 -32.53 -14.52 2.68
C GLU A 79 -33.27 -14.98 3.95
N GLU A 80 -33.02 -14.40 5.13
CA GLU A 80 -33.72 -14.74 6.37
C GLU A 80 -34.57 -13.58 6.94
N VAL A 81 -35.40 -12.89 6.15
CA VAL A 81 -36.59 -12.20 6.68
C VAL A 81 -37.59 -12.00 5.52
N ILE A 82 -38.41 -13.00 5.21
CA ILE A 82 -39.69 -12.77 4.51
C ILE A 82 -40.78 -13.52 5.28
N ALA A 83 -41.06 -13.03 6.48
CA ALA A 83 -42.33 -13.25 7.13
C ALA A 83 -42.76 -11.94 7.79
N GLN A 84 -43.74 -11.31 7.13
CA GLN A 84 -44.83 -10.52 7.72
C GLN A 84 -44.63 -9.01 8.01
N GLN A 85 -45.56 -8.25 7.40
CA GLN A 85 -46.16 -6.95 7.71
C GLN A 85 -45.60 -5.66 7.04
N PRO A 86 -46.48 -4.82 6.44
CA PRO A 86 -46.11 -3.54 5.86
C PRO A 86 -46.03 -2.48 6.97
N ILE A 87 -44.87 -1.83 7.12
CA ILE A 87 -44.70 -0.71 8.05
C ILE A 87 -44.15 0.47 7.25
N GLU A 88 -44.80 1.60 7.45
CA GLU A 88 -44.76 2.83 6.68
C GLU A 88 -43.34 3.41 6.53
N THR A 89 -43.06 3.88 5.32
CA THR A 89 -41.81 4.50 4.91
C THR A 89 -41.71 5.93 5.47
N THR A 90 -41.12 6.12 6.65
CA THR A 90 -40.65 7.46 7.05
C THR A 90 -39.23 7.68 6.55
N THR A 91 -39.09 8.19 5.32
CA THR A 91 -37.84 8.75 4.81
C THR A 91 -37.61 10.12 5.43
N ALA A 92 -36.81 10.20 6.50
CA ALA A 92 -36.27 11.46 6.98
C ALA A 92 -35.25 11.99 5.97
N THR A 93 -35.67 12.92 5.10
CA THR A 93 -34.76 13.69 4.25
C THR A 93 -34.01 14.71 5.11
N PRO A 94 -32.67 14.79 5.05
CA PRO A 94 -31.94 15.83 5.75
C PRO A 94 -32.31 17.19 5.14
N LYS A 95 -32.98 18.04 5.91
CA LYS A 95 -33.27 19.43 5.55
C LYS A 95 -31.96 20.20 5.47
N ILE A 96 -31.48 20.44 4.25
CA ILE A 96 -30.34 21.31 3.99
C ILE A 96 -30.85 22.76 4.04
N HIS A 97 -30.30 23.58 4.93
CA HIS A 97 -30.60 25.01 5.00
C HIS A 97 -29.43 25.81 4.41
N ARG A 98 -29.74 26.99 3.84
CA ARG A 98 -28.74 27.98 3.45
C ARG A 98 -28.62 29.03 4.54
N ASP A 99 -27.38 29.41 4.85
CA ASP A 99 -27.11 30.54 5.73
C ASP A 99 -27.22 31.87 4.95
N SER A 100 -27.23 32.99 5.66
CA SER A 100 -27.32 34.35 5.10
C SER A 100 -26.17 34.72 4.14
N THR A 101 -25.14 33.87 4.04
CA THR A 101 -23.99 34.00 3.12
C THR A 101 -24.09 33.09 1.89
N GLY A 102 -25.21 32.36 1.72
CA GLY A 102 -25.49 31.52 0.55
C GLY A 102 -24.83 30.13 0.55
N LYS A 103 -24.06 29.79 1.59
CA LYS A 103 -23.41 28.48 1.74
C LYS A 103 -24.37 27.47 2.39
N PHE A 104 -24.26 26.20 1.97
CA PHE A 104 -25.05 25.10 2.51
C PHE A 104 -24.35 24.49 3.73
N VAL A 105 -25.06 24.36 4.84
CA VAL A 105 -24.54 23.75 6.08
C VAL A 105 -25.48 22.64 6.54
N SER A 106 -24.93 21.45 6.79
CA SER A 106 -25.67 20.33 7.37
C SER A 106 -25.63 20.42 8.90
N GLN A 107 -26.79 20.26 9.56
CA GLN A 107 -26.96 20.33 11.03
C GLN A 107 -26.27 19.19 11.82
N SER A 108 -25.29 18.48 11.25
CA SER A 108 -24.57 17.39 11.91
C SER A 108 -23.46 17.87 12.87
N GLN A 109 -23.18 19.17 12.91
CA GLN A 109 -22.10 19.73 13.73
C GLN A 109 -22.66 20.50 14.94
N LYS A 110 -23.09 19.77 15.97
CA LYS A 110 -23.14 20.28 17.34
C LYS A 110 -22.68 19.22 18.33
N LYS A 111 -21.38 19.22 18.61
CA LYS A 111 -20.76 19.28 19.95
C LYS A 111 -19.25 19.18 19.80
N GLU A 112 -18.61 20.29 20.11
CA GLU A 112 -17.17 20.46 20.18
C GLU A 112 -16.63 19.61 21.34
N ASP A 113 -15.90 18.54 21.01
CA ASP A 113 -14.77 18.10 21.82
C ASP A 113 -13.54 18.38 20.96
N ILE A 114 -12.83 19.46 21.27
CA ILE A 114 -11.55 19.83 20.64
C ILE A 114 -10.54 18.75 21.01
N LYS A 115 -10.52 17.65 20.26
CA LYS A 115 -9.40 16.72 20.26
C LYS A 115 -8.26 17.42 19.54
N LYS A 116 -7.23 17.82 20.30
CA LYS A 116 -5.95 18.33 19.78
C LYS A 116 -5.51 17.46 18.61
N SER A 117 -5.07 18.07 17.50
CA SER A 117 -4.61 17.30 16.37
C SER A 117 -3.38 16.48 16.78
N PHE A 118 -3.15 15.34 16.11
CA PHE A 118 -1.98 14.49 16.35
C PHE A 118 -0.66 15.28 16.35
N TRP A 119 -0.57 16.35 15.54
CA TRP A 119 0.59 17.21 15.46
C TRP A 119 0.75 18.15 16.67
N ASP A 120 -0.35 18.54 17.31
CA ASP A 120 -0.33 19.34 18.53
C ASP A 120 0.15 18.51 19.73
N GLN A 121 -0.04 17.18 19.68
CA GLN A 121 0.48 16.25 20.69
C GLN A 121 2.00 16.07 20.62
N LEU A 122 2.61 16.24 19.44
CA LEU A 122 4.05 16.07 19.23
C LEU A 122 4.89 17.30 19.63
N ARG A 123 4.25 18.47 19.79
CA ARG A 123 4.91 19.73 20.16
C ARG A 123 4.75 20.09 21.64
N SER A 124 4.02 19.29 22.41
CA SER A 124 3.79 19.51 23.85
C SER A 124 4.84 18.83 24.71
#